data_AF-A0A0F9P5J7-F1
#
_entry.id   AF-A0A0F9P5J7-F1
#
_cell.length_a   1.000
_cell.length_b   1.000
_cell.length_c   1.000
_cell.angle_alpha   90.00
_cell.angle_beta   90.00
_cell.angle_gamma   90.00
#
_symmetry.space_group_name_H-M   'P 1'
#
loop_
_entity.id
_entity.type
_entity.pdbx_description
1 polymer ?
#
loop_
_entity_poly.entity_id
_entity_poly.type
_entity_poly.pdbx_seq_one_letter_code
_entity_poly.pdbx_strand_id
1 'polypeptide(L)'
;MGSKLAHQHPAPFPEKLAEFFIRSFCIPGGTIIDPFLGSGTTGVVATQLGRRFIGIELNENYVQLARRRINKALQPLTFRDMDDPDADIEATLFTGEWLTKPTPTPQGDPGESE
;
A
#
# COMPACT_ATOMS: atom_id res chain seq x y z
N MET A 1 11.51 -11.18 -12.84
CA MET A 1 11.19 -11.96 -11.62
C MET A 1 11.04 -10.97 -10.47
N GLY A 2 9.96 -11.05 -9.70
CA GLY A 2 9.59 -10.05 -8.68
C GLY A 2 10.57 -9.93 -7.52
N SER A 3 10.40 -8.91 -6.68
CA SER A 3 11.31 -8.60 -5.57
C SER A 3 11.54 -9.77 -4.59
N LYS A 4 12.71 -9.81 -3.92
CA LYS A 4 13.05 -10.82 -2.88
C LYS A 4 12.00 -10.95 -1.77
N LEU A 5 11.25 -9.88 -1.49
CA LEU A 5 10.19 -9.85 -0.48
C LEU A 5 8.92 -10.59 -0.92
N ALA A 6 8.63 -10.68 -2.23
CA ALA A 6 7.44 -11.36 -2.72
C ALA A 6 7.48 -12.88 -2.43
N HIS A 7 8.68 -13.47 -2.42
CA HIS A 7 8.90 -14.90 -2.20
C HIS A 7 8.76 -15.36 -0.73
N GLN A 8 8.49 -14.43 0.20
CA GLN A 8 8.11 -14.78 1.58
C GLN A 8 6.64 -15.24 1.68
N HIS A 9 5.86 -15.08 0.60
CA HIS A 9 4.57 -15.74 0.41
C HIS A 9 4.80 -17.03 -0.40
N PRO A 10 4.10 -18.13 -0.11
CA PRO A 10 4.33 -19.41 -0.77
C PRO A 10 3.99 -19.41 -2.27
N ALA A 11 3.13 -18.49 -2.72
CA ALA A 11 2.67 -18.41 -4.11
C ALA A 11 2.46 -16.95 -4.60
N PRO A 12 3.51 -16.14 -4.77
CA PRO A 12 3.37 -14.81 -5.34
C PRO A 12 3.24 -14.93 -6.86
N PHE A 13 2.27 -14.24 -7.46
CA PHE A 13 2.23 -14.10 -8.91
C PHE A 13 3.15 -12.95 -9.38
N PRO A 14 3.65 -12.98 -10.63
CA PRO A 14 4.56 -11.95 -11.15
C PRO A 14 3.89 -10.58 -11.29
N GLU A 15 4.59 -9.49 -10.96
CA GLU A 15 4.09 -8.11 -11.10
C GLU A 15 3.64 -7.78 -12.54
N LYS A 16 4.35 -8.29 -13.55
CA LYS A 16 3.97 -8.12 -14.97
C LYS A 16 2.58 -8.67 -15.30
N LEU A 17 2.15 -9.73 -14.60
CA LEU A 17 0.82 -10.30 -14.79
C LEU A 17 -0.26 -9.34 -14.26
N ALA A 18 -0.07 -8.79 -13.05
CA ALA A 18 -0.94 -7.74 -12.53
C ALA A 18 -0.95 -6.52 -13.44
N GLU A 19 0.22 -6.06 -13.89
CA GLU A 19 0.35 -4.87 -14.72
C GLU A 19 -0.47 -4.98 -16.00
N PHE A 20 -0.41 -6.14 -16.67
CA PHE A 20 -1.19 -6.41 -17.86
C PHE A 20 -2.68 -6.21 -17.61
N PHE A 21 -3.25 -6.88 -16.60
CA PHE A 21 -4.69 -6.78 -16.31
C PHE A 21 -5.09 -5.38 -15.84
N ILE A 22 -4.29 -4.73 -14.99
CA ILE A 22 -4.61 -3.39 -14.49
C ILE A 22 -4.63 -2.39 -15.64
N ARG A 23 -3.66 -2.43 -16.55
CA ARG A 23 -3.64 -1.53 -17.72
C ARG A 23 -4.79 -1.81 -18.69
N SER A 24 -5.15 -3.08 -18.88
CA SER A 24 -6.21 -3.47 -19.81
C SER A 24 -7.62 -3.12 -19.32
N PHE A 25 -7.86 -3.21 -18.01
CA PHE A 25 -9.23 -3.19 -17.46
C PHE A 25 -9.50 -2.08 -16.43
N CYS A 26 -8.49 -1.31 -16.02
CA CYS A 26 -8.66 -0.21 -15.07
C CYS A 26 -8.18 1.13 -15.66
N ILE A 27 -9.13 2.04 -15.82
CA ILE A 27 -8.88 3.41 -16.29
C ILE A 27 -7.90 4.16 -15.36
N PRO A 28 -7.17 5.17 -15.88
CA PRO A 28 -6.44 6.13 -15.06
C PRO A 28 -7.19 6.63 -13.83
N GLY A 29 -6.57 6.56 -12.64
CA GLY A 29 -7.19 6.93 -11.36
C GLY A 29 -8.32 5.99 -10.86
N GLY A 30 -8.64 4.94 -11.62
CA GLY A 30 -9.63 3.92 -11.26
C GLY A 30 -9.26 3.14 -9.99
N THR A 31 -10.23 2.37 -9.48
CA THR A 31 -10.08 1.57 -8.26
C THR A 31 -10.10 0.08 -8.58
N ILE A 32 -9.15 -0.67 -8.04
CA ILE A 32 -9.04 -2.13 -8.17
C ILE A 32 -9.45 -2.77 -6.84
N ILE A 33 -10.10 -3.94 -6.88
CA ILE A 33 -10.37 -4.74 -5.69
C ILE A 33 -9.65 -6.08 -5.83
N ASP A 34 -8.87 -6.45 -4.82
CA ASP A 34 -8.24 -7.76 -4.70
C ASP A 34 -8.68 -8.42 -3.38
N PRO A 35 -9.57 -9.42 -3.42
CA PRO A 35 -10.07 -10.08 -2.22
C PRO A 35 -9.06 -11.04 -1.58
N PHE A 36 -7.94 -11.34 -2.25
CA PHE A 36 -6.90 -12.25 -1.80
C PHE A 36 -5.52 -11.63 -2.02
N LEU A 37 -5.31 -10.47 -1.37
CA LEU A 37 -4.17 -9.60 -1.62
C LEU A 37 -2.83 -10.31 -1.40
N GLY A 38 -2.76 -11.26 -0.47
CA GLY A 38 -1.56 -12.05 -0.17
C GLY A 38 -0.35 -11.14 0.10
N SER A 39 0.72 -11.33 -0.67
CA SER A 39 1.94 -10.51 -0.56
C SER A 39 1.81 -9.06 -1.05
N GLY A 40 0.66 -8.63 -1.58
CA GLY A 40 0.43 -7.24 -2.00
C GLY A 40 0.82 -6.90 -3.44
N THR A 41 1.04 -7.88 -4.32
CA THR A 41 1.46 -7.62 -5.71
C THR A 41 0.48 -6.71 -6.46
N THR A 42 -0.84 -6.93 -6.33
CA THR A 42 -1.85 -6.05 -6.96
C THR A 42 -1.75 -4.62 -6.45
N GLY A 43 -1.63 -4.42 -5.13
CA GLY A 43 -1.51 -3.09 -4.53
C GLY A 43 -0.23 -2.36 -4.92
N VAL A 44 0.91 -3.07 -5.01
CA VAL A 44 2.19 -2.51 -5.48
C VAL A 44 2.06 -1.99 -6.91
N VAL A 45 1.55 -2.82 -7.82
CA VAL A 45 1.42 -2.45 -9.23
C VAL A 45 0.35 -1.37 -9.41
N ALA A 46 -0.77 -1.45 -8.70
CA ALA A 46 -1.78 -0.39 -8.69
C ALA A 46 -1.17 0.95 -8.28
N THR A 47 -0.36 0.97 -7.20
CA THR A 47 0.33 2.17 -6.72
C THR A 47 1.28 2.73 -7.78
N GLN A 48 2.15 1.90 -8.36
CA GLN A 48 3.10 2.31 -9.39
C GLN A 48 2.43 2.87 -10.65
N LEU A 49 1.24 2.35 -11.00
CA LEU A 49 0.49 2.82 -12.15
C LEU A 49 -0.38 4.06 -11.85
N GLY A 50 -0.42 4.55 -10.60
CA GLY A 50 -1.31 5.64 -10.20
C GLY A 50 -2.78 5.20 -10.21
N ARG A 51 -3.08 4.05 -9.62
CA ARG A 51 -4.44 3.52 -9.40
C ARG A 51 -4.71 3.41 -7.91
N ARG A 52 -5.99 3.54 -7.55
CA ARG A 52 -6.46 3.21 -6.21
C ARG A 52 -6.69 1.71 -6.11
N PHE A 53 -6.60 1.15 -4.92
CA PHE A 53 -6.93 -0.26 -4.71
C PHE A 53 -7.54 -0.49 -3.31
N ILE A 54 -8.30 -1.56 -3.20
CA ILE A 54 -8.79 -2.13 -1.94
C ILE A 54 -8.31 -3.58 -1.93
N GLY A 55 -7.48 -3.92 -0.97
CA GLY A 55 -6.96 -5.28 -0.81
C GLY A 55 -7.44 -5.90 0.50
N ILE A 56 -7.93 -7.13 0.44
CA ILE A 56 -8.38 -7.91 1.58
C ILE A 56 -7.44 -9.10 1.76
N GLU A 57 -7.00 -9.35 2.99
CA GLU A 57 -6.16 -10.49 3.34
C GLU A 57 -6.46 -10.89 4.79
N LEU A 58 -6.63 -12.20 5.03
CA LEU A 58 -7.01 -12.72 6.34
C LEU A 58 -5.80 -12.90 7.26
N ASN A 59 -4.63 -13.21 6.69
CA ASN A 59 -3.42 -13.46 7.45
C ASN A 59 -2.71 -12.15 7.79
N GLU A 60 -2.69 -11.80 9.08
CA GLU A 60 -2.01 -10.61 9.63
C GLU A 60 -0.56 -10.47 9.11
N ASN A 61 0.21 -11.56 9.04
CA ASN A 61 1.60 -11.51 8.58
C ASN A 61 1.71 -11.07 7.11
N TYR A 62 0.76 -11.50 6.27
CA TYR A 62 0.69 -11.09 4.87
C TYR A 62 0.19 -9.67 4.72
N VAL A 63 -0.77 -9.22 5.54
CA VAL A 63 -1.17 -7.81 5.61
C VAL A 63 0.05 -6.92 5.90
N GLN A 64 0.87 -7.27 6.89
CA GLN A 64 2.06 -6.49 7.24
C GLN A 64 3.11 -6.51 6.14
N LEU A 65 3.32 -7.66 5.47
CA LEU A 65 4.22 -7.76 4.32
C LEU A 65 3.74 -6.91 3.14
N ALA A 66 2.45 -6.99 2.80
CA ALA A 66 1.83 -6.23 1.73
C ALA A 66 1.96 -4.72 2.00
N ARG A 67 1.63 -4.25 3.21
CA ARG A 67 1.79 -2.84 3.61
C ARG A 67 3.22 -2.35 3.41
N ARG A 68 4.23 -3.11 3.87
CA ARG A 68 5.64 -2.73 3.66
C ARG A 68 6.01 -2.64 2.17
N ARG A 69 5.52 -3.57 1.35
CA ARG A 69 5.80 -3.55 -0.11
C ARG A 69 5.10 -2.39 -0.80
N ILE A 70 3.84 -2.14 -0.48
CA ILE A 70 3.04 -1.04 -1.07
C ILE A 70 3.63 0.32 -0.67
N ASN A 71 4.00 0.51 0.60
CA ASN A 71 4.60 1.76 1.05
C ASN A 71 5.94 2.05 0.36
N LYS A 72 6.74 1.02 0.03
CA LYS A 72 7.96 1.17 -0.76
C LYS A 72 7.70 1.49 -2.23
N ALA A 73 6.50 1.19 -2.73
CA ALA A 73 6.10 1.48 -4.11
C ALA A 73 5.54 2.90 -4.27
N LEU A 74 5.16 3.56 -3.16
CA LEU A 74 4.83 4.99 -3.17
C LEU A 74 6.08 5.77 -3.57
N GLN A 75 5.98 6.53 -4.65
CA GLN A 75 6.98 7.50 -5.03
C GLN A 75 6.68 8.82 -4.30
N PRO A 76 7.69 9.51 -3.74
CA PRO A 76 7.55 10.91 -3.37
C PRO A 76 7.10 11.70 -4.60
N LEU A 77 6.17 12.63 -4.44
CA LEU A 77 5.95 13.63 -5.46
C LEU A 77 7.05 14.66 -5.30
N THR A 78 7.88 14.81 -6.31
CA THR A 78 8.82 15.93 -6.39
C THR A 78 8.07 17.12 -6.97
N PHE A 79 7.92 18.16 -6.15
CA PHE A 79 7.50 19.47 -6.64
C PHE A 79 8.76 20.24 -7.01
N ARG A 80 8.90 20.55 -8.29
CA ARG A 80 9.95 21.43 -8.77
C ARG A 80 9.53 22.86 -8.46
N ASP A 81 10.27 23.55 -7.61
CA ASP A 81 10.03 24.96 -7.40
C ASP A 81 10.36 25.71 -8.70
N MET A 82 9.42 26.52 -9.18
CA MET A 82 9.59 27.25 -10.46
C MET A 82 10.48 28.49 -10.28
N ASP A 83 10.60 28.98 -9.04
CA ASP A 83 11.41 30.13 -8.67
C ASP A 83 12.80 29.73 -8.12
N ASP A 84 12.99 28.47 -7.72
CA ASP A 84 14.28 27.89 -7.30
C ASP A 84 14.45 26.45 -7.84
N PRO A 85 14.93 26.28 -9.08
CA PRO A 85 14.97 25.00 -9.77
C PRO A 85 15.96 23.98 -9.20
N ASP A 86 16.78 24.39 -8.22
CA ASP A 86 17.73 23.53 -7.49
C ASP A 86 17.18 23.09 -6.11
N ALA A 87 16.05 23.64 -5.66
CA ALA A 87 15.34 23.22 -4.46
C ALA A 87 14.20 22.25 -4.81
N ASP A 88 14.53 20.98 -5.09
CA ASP A 88 13.51 19.93 -5.23
C ASP A 88 12.78 19.75 -3.89
N ILE A 89 11.49 20.08 -3.85
CA ILE A 89 10.64 19.84 -2.67
C ILE A 89 10.08 18.43 -2.77
N GLU A 90 10.55 17.51 -1.92
CA GLU A 90 9.96 16.18 -1.80
C GLU A 90 8.68 16.24 -0.94
N ALA A 91 7.53 16.08 -1.57
CA ALA A 91 6.24 15.92 -0.89
C ALA A 91 5.76 14.48 -1.05
N THR A 92 5.74 13.71 0.04
CA THR A 92 5.02 12.43 0.03
C THR A 92 3.55 12.72 0.33
N LEU A 93 2.70 12.80 -0.71
CA LEU A 93 1.25 12.76 -0.49
C LEU A 93 0.89 11.36 0.01
N PHE A 94 0.81 11.21 1.33
CA PHE A 94 0.15 10.08 1.96
C PHE A 94 -1.33 10.14 1.58
N THR A 95 -1.72 9.46 0.50
CA THR A 95 -3.14 9.32 0.10
C THR A 95 -3.90 8.30 0.96
N GLY A 96 -3.39 8.00 2.17
CA GLY A 96 -3.98 7.05 3.09
C GLY A 96 -3.81 7.51 4.53
N GLU A 97 -4.76 8.32 5.02
CA GLU A 97 -5.25 8.07 6.37
C GLU A 97 -5.87 6.66 6.34
N TRP A 98 -5.03 5.67 6.62
CA TRP A 98 -5.48 4.31 6.81
C TRP A 98 -6.47 4.32 7.97
N LEU A 99 -7.61 3.69 7.75
CA LEU A 99 -8.74 3.57 8.65
C LEU A 99 -8.41 2.69 9.87
N THR A 100 -7.39 3.07 10.63
CA THR A 100 -7.08 2.55 11.96
C THR A 100 -6.74 3.74 12.85
N LYS A 101 -7.76 4.45 13.33
CA LYS A 101 -7.61 4.99 14.68
C LYS A 101 -7.27 3.76 15.56
N PRO A 102 -6.21 3.77 16.38
CA PRO A 102 -6.06 2.73 17.37
C PRO A 102 -7.34 2.75 18.20
N THR A 103 -8.04 1.61 18.31
CA THR A 103 -9.01 1.46 19.39
C THR A 103 -8.24 1.76 20.67
N PRO A 104 -8.60 2.78 21.46
CA PRO A 104 -7.99 2.92 22.76
C PRO A 104 -8.23 1.60 23.48
N THR A 105 -7.16 0.91 23.85
CA THR A 105 -7.22 -0.13 24.87
C THR A 105 -8.03 0.45 26.01
N PRO A 106 -9.07 -0.24 26.54
CA PRO A 106 -9.71 0.23 27.75
C PRO A 106 -8.59 0.40 28.79
N GLN A 107 -8.29 1.64 29.18
CA GLN A 107 -7.51 1.86 30.39
C GLN A 107 -8.32 1.14 31.48
N GLY A 108 -7.75 0.05 31.99
CA GLY A 108 -8.32 -0.63 33.16
C GLY A 108 -8.55 0.42 34.23
N ASP A 109 -9.76 0.41 34.77
CA ASP A 109 -10.17 1.32 35.82
C ASP A 109 -9.18 1.24 36.99
N PRO A 110 -8.57 2.35 37.44
CA PRO A 110 -7.75 2.33 38.62
C PRO A 110 -8.66 2.31 39.85
N GLY A 111 -9.02 1.11 40.29
CA GLY A 111 -9.49 0.85 41.64
C GLY A 111 -10.98 0.52 41.77
N GLU A 112 -11.25 -0.76 41.97
CA GLU A 112 -12.12 -1.17 43.07
C GLU A 112 -11.34 -2.20 43.90
N SER A 113 -10.84 -1.70 45.02
CA SER A 113 -10.41 -2.48 46.16
C SER A 113 -11.64 -2.99 46.91
N GLU A 114 -11.74 -4.31 47.11
CA GLU A 114 -12.17 -4.92 48.37
C GLU A 114 -11.35 -6.19 48.63
#